data_AF-A0A820LTE1-F1
#
_entry.id   AF-A0A820LTE1-F1
#
_cell.length_a   1.000
_cell.length_b   1.000
_cell.length_c   1.000
_cell.angle_alpha   90.00
_cell.angle_beta   90.00
_cell.angle_gamma   90.00
#
_symmetry.space_group_name_H-M   'P 1'
#
loop_
_entity.id
_entity.type
_entity.pdbx_description
1 polymer ?
#
loop_
_entity_poly.entity_id
_entity_poly.type
_entity_poly.pdbx_seq_one_letter_code
_entity_poly.pdbx_strand_id
1 'polypeptide(L)'
;NVMQFKYFKLLIQEFAVKIDQGLIVAILAFLREEKSAIAPTINMDTDLEQIQKPLDAIIKALTDSPTGETEMYFDNIHLSPLKIHVSFSMHGSKASQELLAEYPLVAFLLQTLNVAEVQDVILRLGFYERTHDRYTITKLSNEVSSHYQNQFMKQ
;
A
#
# COMPACT_ATOMS: atom_id res chain seq x y z
N ASN A 1 20.61 -20.08 -13.64
CA ASN A 1 19.27 -20.61 -13.98
C ASN A 1 18.28 -19.52 -13.60
N VAL A 2 17.55 -18.94 -14.56
CA VAL A 2 16.60 -17.85 -14.30
C VAL A 2 15.21 -18.46 -14.22
N MET A 3 14.45 -18.14 -13.17
CA MET A 3 13.10 -18.65 -13.02
C MET A 3 12.21 -18.05 -14.12
N GLN A 4 11.58 -18.90 -14.92
CA GLN A 4 10.74 -18.48 -16.04
C GLN A 4 9.28 -18.86 -15.80
N PHE A 5 8.38 -17.91 -16.02
CA PHE A 5 6.94 -18.11 -16.05
C PHE A 5 6.41 -17.86 -17.46
N LYS A 6 5.78 -18.89 -18.05
CA LYS A 6 5.12 -18.75 -19.36
C LYS A 6 3.86 -17.90 -19.28
N TYR A 7 3.07 -18.08 -18.22
CA TYR A 7 1.82 -17.37 -18.02
C TYR A 7 1.66 -17.00 -16.55
N PHE A 8 1.61 -15.71 -16.27
CA PHE A 8 1.20 -15.17 -14.99
C PHE A 8 -0.05 -14.33 -15.21
N LYS A 9 -1.22 -14.92 -14.98
CA LYS A 9 -2.52 -14.27 -15.17
C LYS A 9 -3.25 -14.16 -13.84
N LEU A 10 -3.56 -12.94 -13.43
CA LEU A 10 -4.38 -12.65 -12.26
C LEU A 10 -5.74 -12.12 -12.75
N LEU A 11 -6.79 -12.88 -12.45
CA LEU A 11 -8.16 -12.55 -12.85
C LEU A 11 -8.91 -12.04 -11.61
N ILE A 12 -9.03 -10.73 -11.51
CA ILE A 12 -9.87 -10.04 -10.53
C ILE A 12 -10.99 -9.36 -11.32
N GLN A 13 -12.21 -9.83 -11.15
CA GLN A 13 -13.33 -9.43 -12.02
C GLN A 13 -14.08 -8.21 -11.48
N GLU A 14 -14.61 -8.27 -10.27
CA GLU A 14 -15.45 -7.22 -9.71
C GLU A 14 -15.53 -7.40 -8.20
N PHE A 15 -15.41 -6.33 -7.42
CA PHE A 15 -15.62 -6.39 -5.98
C PHE A 15 -16.19 -5.09 -5.42
N ALA A 16 -16.85 -5.21 -4.27
CA ALA A 16 -17.45 -4.09 -3.57
C ALA A 16 -16.75 -3.84 -2.24
N VAL A 17 -16.41 -2.59 -1.99
CA VAL A 17 -15.83 -2.10 -0.75
C VAL A 17 -16.84 -1.18 -0.10
N LYS A 18 -17.34 -1.58 1.06
CA LYS A 18 -18.19 -0.75 1.91
C LYS A 18 -17.36 -0.24 3.07
N ILE A 19 -17.18 1.08 3.12
CA ILE A 19 -16.40 1.74 4.15
C ILE A 19 -17.37 2.37 5.14
N ASP A 20 -17.21 2.04 6.41
CA ASP A 20 -17.99 2.65 7.49
C ASP A 20 -17.15 3.68 8.24
N GLN A 21 -17.75 4.81 8.62
CA GLN A 21 -17.09 5.84 9.41
C GLN A 21 -16.48 5.28 10.71
N GLY A 22 -17.16 4.37 11.40
CA GLY A 22 -16.66 3.74 12.61
C GLY A 22 -15.38 2.93 12.37
N LEU A 23 -15.25 2.29 11.20
CA LEU A 23 -14.03 1.57 10.81
C LEU A 23 -12.86 2.54 10.61
N ILE A 24 -13.08 3.66 9.93
CA ILE A 24 -12.05 4.69 9.73
C ILE A 24 -11.54 5.19 11.09
N VAL A 25 -12.45 5.51 12.00
CA VAL A 25 -12.10 5.96 13.36
C VAL A 25 -11.30 4.91 14.13
N ALA A 26 -11.70 3.64 14.06
CA ALA A 26 -10.98 2.55 14.72
C ALA A 26 -9.56 2.38 14.17
N ILE A 27 -9.38 2.47 12.85
CA ILE A 27 -8.05 2.41 12.22
C ILE A 27 -7.19 3.59 12.66
N LEU A 28 -7.73 4.81 12.68
CA LEU A 28 -6.97 5.98 13.16
C LEU A 28 -6.58 5.85 14.64
N ALA A 29 -7.48 5.34 15.48
CA ALA A 29 -7.20 5.09 16.89
C ALA A 29 -6.07 4.06 17.06
N PHE A 30 -6.12 2.97 16.30
CA PHE A 30 -5.09 1.93 16.30
C PHE A 30 -3.71 2.46 15.87
N LEU A 31 -3.65 3.24 14.78
CA LEU A 31 -2.41 3.84 14.30
C LEU A 31 -1.81 4.86 15.29
N ARG A 32 -2.67 5.55 16.05
CA ARG A 32 -2.21 6.47 17.10
C ARG A 32 -1.52 5.73 18.26
N GLU A 33 -2.07 4.59 18.67
CA GLU A 33 -1.44 3.76 19.71
C GLU A 33 -0.07 3.24 19.26
N GLU A 34 0.05 2.82 18.00
CA GLU A 34 1.33 2.39 17.43
C GLU A 34 2.38 3.51 17.43
N LYS A 35 2.00 4.73 17.03
CA LYS A 35 2.90 5.90 17.03
C LYS A 35 3.37 6.28 18.44
N SER A 36 2.55 6.07 19.47
CA SER A 36 2.96 6.29 20.86
C SER A 36 3.95 5.23 21.37
N ALA A 37 3.97 4.04 20.76
CA ALA A 37 4.93 2.98 21.08
C ALA A 37 6.30 3.20 20.42
N ILE A 38 6.38 4.05 19.39
CA ILE A 38 7.59 4.40 18.64
C ILE A 38 8.05 5.82 19.01
N ALA A 39 8.04 6.17 20.30
CA ALA A 39 8.98 7.19 20.73
C ALA A 39 10.37 6.64 20.40
N PRO A 40 11.20 7.33 19.59
CA PRO A 40 12.54 6.85 19.35
C PRO A 40 13.27 6.99 20.68
N THR A 41 13.37 5.90 21.43
CA THR A 41 14.51 5.72 22.31
C THR A 41 15.70 5.73 21.37
N ILE A 42 16.26 6.93 21.17
CA ILE A 42 17.54 7.11 20.49
C ILE A 42 18.54 6.39 21.39
N ASN A 43 18.69 5.08 21.17
CA ASN A 43 19.68 4.27 21.83
C ASN A 43 21.00 4.62 21.16
N MET A 44 21.59 5.73 21.58
CA MET A 44 22.86 6.20 21.04
C MET A 44 23.95 5.12 21.10
N ASP A 45 23.85 4.21 22.07
CA ASP A 45 24.75 3.06 22.20
C ASP A 45 24.66 2.12 20.97
N THR A 46 23.46 1.84 20.46
CA THR A 46 23.30 1.01 19.26
C THR A 46 23.76 1.70 17.98
N ASP A 47 23.61 3.02 17.89
CA ASP A 47 24.10 3.80 16.74
C ASP A 47 25.63 3.88 16.74
N LEU A 48 26.24 4.07 17.92
CA LEU A 48 27.70 4.08 18.08
C LEU A 48 28.34 2.72 17.76
N GLU A 49 27.70 1.62 18.15
CA GLU A 49 28.15 0.26 17.78
C GLU A 49 28.09 0.00 16.27
N GLN A 50 27.10 0.56 15.56
CA GLN A 50 27.02 0.42 14.11
C GLN A 50 28.11 1.22 13.37
N ILE A 51 28.46 2.40 13.87
CA ILE A 51 29.55 3.24 13.32
C ILE A 51 30.92 2.58 13.53
N GLN A 52 31.10 1.79 14.60
CA GLN A 52 32.35 1.09 14.88
C GLN A 52 32.56 -0.19 14.06
N LYS A 53 31.57 -0.63 13.27
CA LYS A 53 31.73 -1.83 12.44
C LYS A 53 32.69 -1.55 11.28
N PRO A 54 33.63 -2.47 10.99
CA PRO A 54 34.52 -2.33 9.84
C PRO A 54 33.70 -2.25 8.56
N LEU A 55 34.16 -1.42 7.63
CA LEU A 55 33.47 -1.11 6.37
C LEU A 55 33.14 -2.38 5.57
N ASP A 56 34.00 -3.40 5.65
CA ASP A 56 33.79 -4.71 5.04
C ASP A 56 32.58 -5.47 5.62
N ALA A 57 32.30 -5.34 6.92
CA ALA A 57 31.13 -5.96 7.54
C ALA A 57 29.84 -5.22 7.16
N ILE A 58 29.91 -3.91 6.94
CA ILE A 58 28.79 -3.11 6.44
C ILE A 58 28.52 -3.45 4.97
N ILE A 59 29.57 -3.50 4.13
CA ILE A 59 29.47 -3.92 2.73
C ILE A 59 28.91 -5.34 2.66
N LYS A 60 29.40 -6.27 3.48
CA LYS A 60 28.91 -7.64 3.52
C LYS A 60 27.47 -7.71 4.01
N ALA A 61 27.03 -6.93 5.01
CA ALA A 61 25.63 -6.89 5.43
C ALA A 61 24.71 -6.27 4.36
N LEU A 62 25.19 -5.30 3.58
CA LEU A 62 24.47 -4.73 2.43
C LEU A 62 24.44 -5.68 1.24
N THR A 63 25.46 -6.52 1.07
CA THR A 63 25.58 -7.50 -0.03
C THR A 63 24.88 -8.81 0.29
N ASP A 64 24.90 -9.24 1.56
CA ASP A 64 24.21 -10.42 2.12
C ASP A 64 22.78 -10.06 2.58
N SER A 65 22.37 -8.80 2.47
CA SER A 65 20.96 -8.41 2.54
C SER A 65 20.19 -9.29 1.54
N PRO A 66 19.04 -9.89 1.93
CA PRO A 66 18.21 -10.73 1.07
C PRO A 66 17.54 -9.96 -0.07
N THR A 67 18.06 -8.79 -0.44
CA THR A 67 17.80 -8.07 -1.69
C THR A 67 18.47 -8.73 -2.90
N GLY A 68 18.94 -9.97 -2.76
CA GLY A 68 19.10 -10.89 -3.89
C GLY A 68 17.74 -11.24 -4.49
N GLU A 69 16.99 -10.24 -4.93
CA GLU A 69 15.71 -10.43 -5.59
C GLU A 69 16.00 -11.21 -6.86
N THR A 70 15.58 -12.47 -6.85
CA THR A 70 15.77 -13.34 -8.01
C THR A 70 14.98 -12.74 -9.16
N GLU A 71 15.68 -12.31 -10.20
CA GLU A 71 15.04 -11.88 -11.44
C GLU A 71 14.27 -13.06 -12.04
N MET A 72 13.02 -12.79 -12.37
CA MET A 72 12.10 -13.75 -12.98
C MET A 72 11.82 -13.28 -14.40
N TYR A 73 11.84 -14.21 -15.35
CA TYR A 73 11.47 -13.94 -16.72
C TYR A 73 10.01 -14.31 -16.94
N PHE A 74 9.22 -13.40 -17.49
CA PHE A 74 7.81 -13.62 -17.79
C PHE A 74 7.54 -13.48 -19.28
N ASP A 75 7.00 -14.55 -19.90
CA ASP A 75 6.56 -14.49 -21.29
C ASP A 75 5.27 -13.66 -21.42
N ASN A 76 4.32 -13.83 -20.48
CA ASN A 76 3.10 -13.04 -20.40
C ASN A 76 2.69 -12.79 -18.95
N ILE A 77 2.63 -11.51 -18.56
CA ILE A 77 2.00 -11.01 -17.33
C ILE A 77 0.69 -10.36 -17.74
N HIS A 78 -0.41 -10.77 -17.12
CA HIS A 78 -1.71 -10.13 -17.31
C HIS A 78 -2.44 -10.02 -15.98
N LEU A 79 -2.79 -8.80 -15.60
CA LEU A 79 -3.74 -8.53 -14.52
C LEU A 79 -4.99 -7.97 -15.17
N SER A 80 -6.13 -8.62 -14.95
CA SER A 80 -7.39 -8.23 -15.57
C SER A 80 -7.85 -6.83 -15.12
N PRO A 81 -8.72 -6.16 -15.90
CA PRO A 81 -9.33 -4.90 -15.49
C PRO A 81 -10.05 -5.07 -14.14
N LEU A 82 -9.97 -4.04 -13.30
CA LEU A 82 -10.63 -4.01 -11.99
C LEU A 82 -11.89 -3.16 -12.06
N LYS A 83 -13.00 -3.70 -11.55
CA LYS A 83 -14.22 -2.93 -11.30
C LYS A 83 -14.50 -2.92 -9.81
N ILE A 84 -14.42 -1.75 -9.20
CA ILE A 84 -14.55 -1.57 -7.75
C ILE A 84 -15.78 -0.73 -7.46
N HIS A 85 -16.69 -1.30 -6.68
CA HIS A 85 -17.88 -0.62 -6.18
C HIS A 85 -17.58 -0.05 -4.79
N VAL A 86 -17.41 1.26 -4.67
CA VAL A 86 -17.10 1.92 -3.40
C VAL A 86 -18.36 2.55 -2.84
N SER A 87 -18.74 2.15 -1.63
CA SER A 87 -19.85 2.76 -0.90
C SER A 87 -19.39 3.21 0.47
N PHE A 88 -19.90 4.34 0.92
CA PHE A 88 -19.56 4.93 2.20
C PHE A 88 -20.79 5.03 3.10
N SER A 89 -20.64 4.56 4.35
CA SER A 89 -21.70 4.54 5.37
C SER A 89 -21.35 5.43 6.55
N MET A 90 -22.36 6.15 7.03
CA MET A 90 -22.35 7.00 8.22
C MET A 90 -22.69 6.26 9.53
N HIS A 91 -22.96 4.96 9.48
CA HIS A 91 -23.44 4.20 10.62
C HIS A 91 -22.30 3.76 11.56
N GLY A 92 -21.73 4.69 12.32
CA GLY A 92 -20.65 4.37 13.24
C GLY A 92 -20.39 5.43 14.30
N SER A 93 -19.61 5.05 15.32
CA SER A 93 -19.13 5.91 16.40
C SER A 93 -18.65 7.27 15.88
N LYS A 94 -19.13 8.37 16.49
CA LYS A 94 -18.59 9.70 16.19
C LYS A 94 -17.12 9.71 16.58
N ALA A 95 -16.26 10.00 15.61
CA ALA A 95 -14.84 10.21 15.84
C ALA A 95 -14.65 11.24 16.97
N SER A 96 -13.79 10.94 17.94
CA SER A 96 -13.43 11.96 18.93
C SER A 96 -12.78 13.13 18.20
N GLN A 97 -13.16 14.35 18.58
CA GLN A 97 -12.71 15.58 17.95
C GLN A 97 -11.17 15.71 18.02
N GLU A 98 -10.57 15.10 19.04
CA GLU A 98 -9.13 14.96 19.23
C GLU A 98 -8.45 14.05 18.19
N LEU A 99 -9.03 12.89 17.85
CA LEU A 99 -8.48 12.00 16.82
C LEU A 99 -8.56 12.65 15.44
N LEU A 100 -9.67 13.31 15.13
CA LEU A 100 -9.82 14.02 13.86
C LEU A 100 -8.90 15.23 13.74
N ALA A 101 -8.55 15.88 14.86
CA ALA A 101 -7.62 17.00 14.85
C ALA A 101 -6.19 16.59 14.47
N GLU A 102 -5.76 15.37 14.81
CA GLU A 102 -4.45 14.82 14.40
C GLU A 102 -4.41 14.47 12.90
N TYR A 103 -5.56 14.19 12.28
CA TYR A 103 -5.69 13.82 10.87
C TYR A 103 -6.63 14.78 10.10
N PRO A 104 -6.21 16.04 9.89
CA PRO A 104 -7.10 17.08 9.33
C PRO A 104 -7.59 16.79 7.90
N LEU A 105 -6.77 16.11 7.09
CA LEU A 105 -7.20 15.68 5.75
C LEU A 105 -8.32 14.63 5.83
N VAL A 106 -8.20 13.67 6.74
CA VAL A 106 -9.23 12.65 6.95
C VAL A 106 -10.49 13.29 7.53
N ALA A 107 -10.34 14.22 8.48
CA ALA A 107 -11.46 14.98 9.03
C ALA A 107 -12.21 15.77 7.95
N PHE A 108 -11.48 16.45 7.06
CA PHE A 108 -12.06 17.16 5.92
C PHE A 108 -12.79 16.20 4.97
N LEU A 109 -12.17 15.09 4.59
CA LEU A 109 -12.80 14.07 3.72
C LEU A 109 -14.07 13.49 4.36
N LEU A 110 -14.04 13.17 5.65
CA LEU A 110 -15.23 12.72 6.36
C LEU A 110 -16.30 13.82 6.36
N GLN A 111 -15.95 15.09 6.60
CA GLN A 111 -16.91 16.19 6.57
C GLN A 111 -17.51 16.45 5.19
N THR A 112 -16.72 16.37 4.11
CA THR A 112 -17.25 16.54 2.75
C THR A 112 -18.15 15.39 2.34
N LEU A 113 -17.80 14.16 2.73
CA LEU A 113 -18.61 12.97 2.51
C LEU A 113 -19.82 12.90 3.46
N ASN A 114 -19.79 13.49 4.65
CA ASN A 114 -20.95 13.57 5.55
C ASN A 114 -22.12 14.33 4.91
N VAL A 115 -21.83 15.22 3.95
CA VAL A 115 -22.85 16.03 3.25
C VAL A 115 -23.43 15.29 2.04
N ALA A 116 -22.74 14.27 1.53
CA ALA A 116 -23.17 13.48 0.37
C ALA A 116 -23.15 12.00 0.74
N GLU A 117 -24.32 11.38 0.91
CA GLU A 117 -24.38 9.92 1.06
C GLU A 117 -23.85 9.27 -0.24
N VAL A 118 -22.57 8.86 -0.22
CA VAL A 118 -21.90 8.29 -1.40
C VAL A 118 -22.24 6.80 -1.46
N GLN A 119 -23.26 6.50 -2.24
CA GLN A 119 -23.63 5.13 -2.58
C GLN A 119 -23.07 4.75 -3.95
N ASP A 120 -22.36 3.62 -3.98
CA ASP A 120 -21.98 2.88 -5.19
C ASP A 120 -21.22 3.67 -6.28
N VAL A 121 -20.10 4.31 -5.89
CA VAL A 121 -19.15 4.87 -6.87
C VAL A 121 -18.41 3.72 -7.55
N ILE A 122 -18.55 3.64 -8.87
CA ILE A 122 -17.93 2.59 -9.68
C ILE A 122 -16.59 3.09 -10.23
N LEU A 123 -15.50 2.57 -9.69
CA LEU A 123 -14.15 2.77 -10.22
C LEU A 123 -13.84 1.68 -11.24
N ARG A 124 -13.43 2.07 -12.44
CA ARG A 124 -13.07 1.14 -13.52
C ARG A 124 -11.62 1.30 -13.88
N LEU A 125 -10.78 0.34 -13.52
CA LEU A 125 -9.36 0.36 -13.82
C LEU A 125 -9.08 -0.65 -14.94
N GLY A 126 -8.40 -0.22 -15.99
CA GLY A 126 -7.96 -1.05 -17.12
C GLY A 126 -6.92 -2.10 -16.72
N PHE A 127 -6.73 -3.09 -17.59
CA PHE A 127 -5.79 -4.18 -17.36
C PHE A 127 -4.33 -3.72 -17.41
N TYR A 128 -3.48 -4.45 -16.69
CA TYR A 128 -2.03 -4.36 -16.82
C TYR A 128 -1.49 -5.56 -17.59
N GLU A 129 -0.71 -5.31 -18.63
CA GLU A 129 -0.08 -6.38 -19.42
C GLU A 129 1.37 -6.05 -19.79
N ARG A 130 2.22 -7.07 -19.70
CA ARG A 130 3.62 -7.07 -20.14
C ARG A 130 3.96 -8.42 -20.76
N THR A 131 4.85 -8.39 -21.75
CA THR A 131 5.25 -9.60 -22.48
C THR A 131 6.76 -9.63 -22.63
N HIS A 132 7.35 -10.82 -22.46
CA HIS A 132 8.77 -11.08 -22.66
C HIS A 132 9.70 -10.19 -21.81
N ASP A 133 9.33 -9.91 -20.56
CA ASP A 133 10.04 -9.00 -19.68
C ASP A 133 10.65 -9.69 -18.45
N ARG A 134 11.69 -9.06 -17.90
CA ARG A 134 12.32 -9.49 -16.63
C ARG A 134 11.91 -8.56 -15.50
N TYR A 135 11.48 -9.18 -14.41
CA TYR A 135 11.03 -8.50 -13.22
C TYR A 135 11.57 -9.17 -11.97
N THR A 136 11.97 -8.34 -11.01
CA THR A 136 11.93 -8.75 -9.61
C THR A 136 10.53 -8.56 -9.06
N ILE A 137 10.18 -9.23 -7.96
CA ILE A 137 8.86 -9.07 -7.34
C ILE A 137 8.61 -7.63 -6.91
N THR A 138 9.63 -6.95 -6.37
CA THR A 138 9.50 -5.55 -5.96
C THR A 138 9.27 -4.63 -7.15
N LYS A 139 10.02 -4.82 -8.25
CA LYS A 139 9.80 -4.05 -9.48
C LYS A 139 8.40 -4.27 -10.06
N LEU A 140 7.95 -5.53 -10.11
CA LEU A 140 6.61 -5.86 -10.61
C LEU A 140 5.52 -5.23 -9.74
N SER A 141 5.64 -5.35 -8.41
CA SER A 141 4.69 -4.77 -7.46
C SER A 141 4.59 -3.24 -7.61
N ASN A 142 5.73 -2.56 -7.75
CA ASN A 142 5.78 -1.11 -7.92
C ASN A 142 5.17 -0.66 -9.24
N GLU A 143 5.45 -1.34 -10.36
CA GLU A 143 4.86 -1.00 -11.67
C GLU A 143 3.35 -1.23 -11.69
N VAL A 144 2.88 -2.35 -11.14
CA VAL A 144 1.45 -2.64 -11.03
C VAL A 144 0.74 -1.62 -10.13
N SER A 145 1.32 -1.31 -8.98
CA SER A 145 0.76 -0.31 -8.05
C SER A 145 0.68 1.07 -8.71
N SER A 146 1.76 1.50 -9.35
CA SER A 146 1.81 2.77 -10.07
C SER A 146 0.80 2.82 -11.21
N HIS A 147 0.63 1.72 -11.94
CA HIS A 147 -0.34 1.64 -13.03
C HIS A 147 -1.78 1.88 -12.53
N TYR A 148 -2.20 1.19 -11.47
CA TYR A 148 -3.55 1.35 -10.93
C TYR A 148 -3.75 2.67 -10.19
N GLN A 149 -2.74 3.17 -9.47
CA GLN A 149 -2.78 4.49 -8.83
C GLN A 149 -2.94 5.62 -9.86
N ASN A 150 -2.17 5.57 -10.95
CA ASN A 150 -2.26 6.56 -12.03
C ASN A 150 -3.62 6.54 -12.73
N GLN A 151 -4.26 5.38 -12.83
CA GLN A 151 -5.62 5.29 -13.38
C GLN A 151 -6.66 5.84 -12.41
N PHE A 152 -6.53 5.53 -11.12
CA PHE A 152 -7.42 6.04 -10.08
C PHE A 152 -7.38 7.58 -10.01
N MET A 153 -6.19 8.18 -10.05
CA MET A 153 -6.02 9.65 -10.00
C MET A 153 -6.55 10.39 -11.24
N LYS A 154 -6.78 9.70 -12.35
CA LYS A 154 -7.31 10.29 -13.59
C LYS A 154 -8.84 10.30 -13.67
N GLN A 155 -9.51 9.64 -12.73
CA GLN A 155 -10.98 9.59 -12.64
C GLN A 155 -11.49 10.72 -11.78
#